data_AF-A0A7Y5WQ17-F1
#
_entry.id   AF-A0A7Y5WQ17-F1
#
_cell.length_a   1.000
_cell.length_b   1.000
_cell.length_c   1.000
_cell.angle_alpha   90.00
_cell.angle_beta   90.00
_cell.angle_gamma   90.00
#
_symmetry.space_group_name_H-M   'P 1'
#
loop_
_entity.id
_entity.type
_entity.pdbx_description
1 polymer ?
#
loop_
_entity_poly.entity_id
_entity_poly.type
_entity_poly.pdbx_seq_one_letter_code
_entity_poly.pdbx_strand_id
1 'polypeptide(L)'
;MIFVLGVGAIMAALTWLVGWWGVVLAAVVVGLLLRQDGGGWRVALAAAGAWGALLLADATVGPFRAVAGALAGVLRVPAPVLVLLTLAFPALVAWSAA
;
A
#
# COMPACT_ATOMS: atom_id res chain seq x y z
N MET A 1 -8.58 14.83 -3.95
CA MET A 1 -7.20 14.86 -3.40
C MET A 1 -7.16 14.86 -1.87
N ILE A 2 -7.73 15.85 -1.18
CA ILE A 2 -7.70 15.92 0.30
C ILE A 2 -8.22 14.64 0.97
N PHE A 3 -9.33 14.08 0.46
CA PHE A 3 -9.89 12.82 0.94
C PHE A 3 -8.91 11.63 0.86
N VAL A 4 -8.23 11.47 -0.29
CA VAL A 4 -7.28 10.38 -0.54
C VAL A 4 -6.08 10.49 0.41
N LEU A 5 -5.58 11.71 0.62
CA LEU A 5 -4.48 11.99 1.54
C LEU A 5 -4.87 11.72 2.99
N GLY A 6 -6.08 12.12 3.40
CA GLY A 6 -6.58 11.87 4.76
C GLY A 6 -6.74 10.38 5.07
N VAL A 7 -7.34 9.62 4.15
CA VAL A 7 -7.46 8.16 4.28
C VAL A 7 -6.08 7.49 4.30
N GLY A 8 -5.16 7.95 3.43
CA GLY A 8 -3.78 7.45 3.42
C GLY A 8 -3.03 7.69 4.74
N ALA A 9 -3.20 8.86 5.35
CA ALA A 9 -2.62 9.16 6.65
C ALA A 9 -3.20 8.29 7.78
N ILE A 10 -4.51 8.04 7.78
CA ILE A 10 -5.17 7.13 8.74
C ILE A 10 -4.62 5.71 8.59
N MET A 11 -4.46 5.23 7.35
CA MET A 11 -3.87 3.92 7.07
C MET A 11 -2.42 3.81 7.54
N ALA A 12 -1.62 4.84 7.31
CA ALA A 12 -0.24 4.88 7.78
C ALA A 12 -0.16 4.88 9.32
N ALA A 13 -1.00 5.66 9.99
CA ALA A 13 -1.08 5.69 11.46
C ALA A 13 -1.56 4.35 12.05
N LEU A 14 -2.57 3.73 11.44
CA LEU A 14 -3.05 2.40 11.85
C LEU A 14 -2.02 1.31 11.60
N THR A 15 -1.18 1.47 10.57
CA THR A 15 -0.06 0.54 10.33
C THR A 15 0.96 0.58 11.46
N TRP A 16 1.21 1.76 12.02
CA TRP A 16 2.07 1.91 13.19
C TRP A 16 1.49 1.30 14.46
N LEU A 17 0.16 1.32 14.61
CA LEU A 17 -0.52 0.83 15.82
C LEU A 17 -0.81 -0.68 15.82
N VAL A 18 -1.21 -1.22 14.67
CA VAL A 18 -1.75 -2.60 14.55
C VAL A 18 -0.93 -3.43 13.55
N GLY A 19 0.21 -2.89 13.09
CA GLY A 19 1.00 -3.49 12.02
C GLY A 19 0.29 -3.42 10.67
N TRP A 20 0.74 -4.24 9.73
CA TRP A 20 0.34 -4.27 8.33
C TRP A 20 -1.16 -4.56 8.11
N TRP A 21 -1.85 -5.11 9.12
CA TRP A 21 -3.30 -5.27 9.14
C TRP A 21 -4.09 -3.95 9.27
N GLY A 22 -3.45 -2.90 9.79
CA GLY A 22 -4.06 -1.58 9.94
C GLY A 22 -4.58 -0.99 8.62
N VAL A 23 -3.87 -1.25 7.52
CA VAL A 23 -4.28 -0.79 6.18
C VAL A 23 -5.55 -1.51 5.70
N VAL A 24 -5.63 -2.82 5.92
CA VAL A 24 -6.80 -3.63 5.53
C VAL A 24 -8.03 -3.22 6.35
N LEU A 25 -7.88 -3.06 7.66
CA LEU A 25 -8.96 -2.63 8.54
C LEU A 25 -9.50 -1.25 8.15
N ALA A 26 -8.60 -0.29 7.94
CA ALA A 26 -8.97 1.03 7.46
C ALA A 26 -9.68 0.99 6.10
N ALA A 27 -9.21 0.15 5.18
CA ALA A 27 -9.77 0.05 3.82
C ALA A 27 -11.18 -0.52 3.87
N VAL A 28 -11.39 -1.54 4.71
CA VAL A 28 -12.71 -2.14 4.94
C VAL A 28 -13.65 -1.14 5.59
N VAL A 29 -13.22 -0.44 6.66
CA VAL A 29 -14.06 0.54 7.36
C VAL A 29 -14.45 1.70 6.44
N VAL A 30 -13.48 2.28 5.73
CA VAL A 30 -13.74 3.39 4.79
C VAL A 30 -14.59 2.91 3.61
N GLY A 31 -14.36 1.71 3.09
CA GLY A 31 -15.15 1.11 2.01
C GLY A 31 -16.59 0.84 2.41
N LEU A 32 -16.85 0.39 3.65
CA LEU A 32 -18.20 0.21 4.18
C LEU A 32 -18.93 1.54 4.36
N LEU A 33 -18.24 2.56 4.87
CA LEU A 33 -18.82 3.89 5.08
C LEU A 33 -19.21 4.58 3.77
N LEU A 34 -18.49 4.32 2.68
CA LEU A 34 -18.72 4.94 1.37
C LEU A 34 -19.44 4.04 0.37
N ARG A 35 -19.97 2.89 0.82
CA ARG A 35 -20.64 1.91 -0.04
C ARG A 35 -21.85 2.50 -0.78
N GLN A 36 -22.52 3.51 -0.21
CA GLN A 36 -23.72 4.11 -0.80
C GLN A 36 -23.42 5.19 -1.86
N ASP A 37 -22.22 5.76 -1.87
CA ASP A 37 -21.87 6.89 -2.75
C ASP A 37 -21.27 6.46 -4.10
N GLY A 38 -21.17 5.16 -4.37
CA GLY A 38 -20.46 4.64 -5.55
C GLY A 38 -18.95 4.97 -5.57
N GLY A 39 -18.41 5.39 -4.42
CA GLY A 39 -17.04 5.90 -4.28
C GLY A 39 -15.95 4.83 -4.13
N GLY A 40 -16.24 3.56 -4.40
CA GLY A 40 -15.32 2.43 -4.18
C GLY A 40 -13.94 2.61 -4.82
N TRP A 41 -13.90 3.18 -6.03
CA TRP A 41 -12.65 3.49 -6.74
C TRP A 41 -11.74 4.46 -5.98
N ARG A 42 -12.31 5.42 -5.22
CA ARG A 42 -11.54 6.39 -4.42
C ARG A 42 -10.89 5.71 -3.22
N VAL A 43 -11.56 4.73 -2.64
CA VAL A 43 -11.04 3.93 -1.52
C VAL A 43 -9.94 3.00 -2.00
N ALA A 44 -10.11 2.36 -3.17
CA ALA A 44 -9.08 1.55 -3.80
C ALA A 44 -7.80 2.36 -4.10
N LEU A 45 -7.94 3.57 -4.65
CA LEU A 45 -6.82 4.49 -4.90
C LEU A 45 -6.13 4.94 -3.60
N ALA A 46 -6.89 5.25 -2.56
CA ALA A 46 -6.33 5.62 -1.26
C ALA A 46 -5.58 4.45 -0.60
N ALA A 47 -6.13 3.24 -0.66
CA ALA A 47 -5.51 2.03 -0.13
C ALA A 47 -4.22 1.69 -0.90
N ALA A 48 -4.24 1.75 -2.23
CA ALA A 48 -3.06 1.51 -3.06
C ALA A 48 -1.97 2.58 -2.82
N GLY A 49 -2.36 3.86 -2.70
CA GLY A 49 -1.43 4.94 -2.37
C GLY A 49 -0.79 4.79 -0.99
N ALA A 50 -1.57 4.42 0.03
CA ALA A 50 -1.07 4.17 1.37
C ALA A 50 -0.11 2.97 1.42
N TRP A 51 -0.48 1.86 0.78
CA TRP A 51 0.39 0.69 0.64
C TRP A 51 1.69 1.04 -0.06
N GLY A 52 1.63 1.75 -1.19
CA GLY A 52 2.82 2.16 -1.93
C GLY A 52 3.76 3.04 -1.12
N ALA A 53 3.21 4.01 -0.39
CA ALA A 53 4.00 4.90 0.47
C ALA A 53 4.66 4.15 1.65
N LEU A 54 3.93 3.24 2.30
CA LEU A 54 4.46 2.43 3.39
C LEU A 54 5.57 1.49 2.90
N LEU A 55 5.40 0.88 1.73
CA LEU A 55 6.35 -0.04 1.15
C LEU A 55 7.63 0.67 0.67
N LEU A 56 7.49 1.90 0.14
CA LEU A 56 8.62 2.78 -0.16
C LEU A 56 9.38 3.19 1.11
N ALA A 57 8.66 3.56 2.18
CA ALA A 57 9.28 3.88 3.47
C ALA A 57 10.04 2.68 4.03
N ASP A 58 9.43 1.49 4.03
CA ASP A 58 10.05 0.26 4.52
C ASP A 58 11.23 -0.20 3.64
N ALA A 59 11.19 0.06 2.32
CA ALA A 59 12.30 -0.22 1.42
C ALA A 59 13.56 0.62 1.69
N THR A 60 13.44 1.76 2.38
CA THR A 60 14.59 2.64 2.67
C THR A 60 15.27 2.32 4.01
N VAL A 61 14.49 2.08 5.07
CA VAL A 61 15.01 1.93 6.45
C VAL A 61 14.50 0.67 7.16
N GLY A 62 13.58 -0.08 6.54
CA GLY A 62 12.85 -1.16 7.19
C GLY A 62 13.30 -2.58 6.85
N PRO A 63 12.69 -3.59 7.50
CA PRO A 63 12.98 -5.01 7.27
C PRO A 63 12.75 -5.46 5.82
N PHE A 64 11.85 -4.83 5.06
CA PHE A 64 11.67 -5.12 3.64
C PHE A 64 12.93 -4.88 2.82
N ARG A 65 13.77 -3.90 3.18
CA ARG A 65 15.07 -3.69 2.53
C ARG A 65 15.98 -4.92 2.65
N ALA A 66 16.03 -5.53 3.83
CA ALA A 66 16.84 -6.72 4.08
C ALA A 66 16.31 -7.93 3.28
N VAL A 67 14.99 -8.10 3.26
CA VAL A 67 14.31 -9.16 2.49
C VAL A 67 14.52 -8.97 0.98
N ALA A 68 14.34 -7.75 0.47
CA ALA A 68 14.57 -7.43 -0.94
C ALA A 68 16.03 -7.66 -1.34
N GLY A 69 17.00 -7.35 -0.47
CA GLY A 69 18.42 -7.64 -0.69
C GLY A 69 18.71 -9.15 -0.75
N ALA A 70 18.14 -9.94 0.16
CA ALA A 70 18.29 -11.39 0.18
C ALA A 70 17.68 -12.03 -1.07
N LEU A 71 16.46 -11.64 -1.45
CA LEU A 71 15.77 -12.12 -2.65
C LEU A 71 16.49 -11.68 -3.93
N ALA A 72 17.01 -10.46 -3.99
CA ALA A 72 17.81 -9.98 -5.11
C ALA A 72 19.04 -10.87 -5.37
N GLY A 73 19.72 -11.30 -4.31
CA GLY A 73 20.85 -12.23 -4.39
C GLY A 73 20.45 -13.61 -4.95
N VAL A 74 19.30 -14.13 -4.53
CA VAL A 74 18.79 -15.44 -5.00
C VAL A 74 18.31 -15.37 -6.45
N LEU A 75 17.54 -14.33 -6.79
CA LEU A 75 16.92 -14.17 -8.11
C LEU A 75 17.89 -13.63 -9.16
N ARG A 76 19.08 -13.15 -8.75
CA ARG A 76 20.04 -12.42 -9.60
C ARG A 76 19.43 -11.20 -10.28
N VAL A 77 18.54 -10.50 -9.58
CA VAL A 77 17.86 -9.29 -10.06
C VAL A 77 18.18 -8.14 -9.11
N PRO A 78 18.37 -6.89 -9.60
CA PRO A 78 18.60 -5.75 -8.71
C PRO A 78 17.43 -5.53 -7.73
N ALA A 79 17.72 -5.31 -6.45
CA ALA A 79 16.71 -5.04 -5.42
C ALA A 79 15.70 -3.92 -5.78
N PRO A 80 16.08 -2.81 -6.46
CA PRO A 80 15.11 -1.79 -6.89
C PRO A 80 14.03 -2.35 -7.82
N VAL A 81 14.35 -3.33 -8.66
CA VAL A 81 13.39 -3.95 -9.58
C VAL A 81 12.34 -4.74 -8.81
N LEU A 82 12.74 -5.43 -7.73
CA LEU A 82 11.80 -6.13 -6.84
C LEU A 82 10.87 -5.15 -6.13
N VAL A 83 11.38 -4.00 -5.67
CA VAL A 83 10.57 -2.95 -5.05
C VAL A 83 9.55 -2.41 -6.07
N LEU A 84 9.99 -2.11 -7.30
CA LEU A 84 9.12 -1.60 -8.36
C LEU A 84 8.04 -2.61 -8.77
N LEU A 85 8.38 -3.89 -8.92
CA LEU A 85 7.41 -4.96 -9.19
C LEU A 85 6.40 -5.09 -8.06
N THR A 86 6.86 -5.00 -6.82
CA THR A 86 5.98 -5.06 -5.64
C THR A 86 5.02 -3.87 -5.59
N LEU A 87 5.46 -2.68 -6.02
CA LEU A 87 4.61 -1.49 -6.14
C LEU A 87 3.67 -1.54 -7.36
N ALA A 88 4.06 -2.23 -8.43
CA ALA A 88 3.23 -2.41 -9.61
C ALA A 88 1.99 -3.25 -9.30
N PHE A 89 2.09 -4.23 -8.40
CA PHE A 89 0.95 -5.08 -8.02
C PHE A 89 -0.25 -4.29 -7.47
N PRO A 90 -0.14 -3.48 -6.39
CA PRO A 90 -1.27 -2.69 -5.89
C PRO A 90 -1.74 -1.65 -6.90
N ALA A 91 -0.86 -1.11 -7.75
CA ALA A 91 -1.24 -0.20 -8.82
C ALA A 91 -2.12 -0.90 -9.89
N LEU A 92 -1.75 -2.12 -10.29
CA LEU A 92 -2.52 -2.94 -11.22
C LEU A 92 -3.86 -3.39 -10.62
N VAL A 93 -3.88 -3.75 -9.33
CA VAL A 93 -5.12 -4.08 -8.61
C VAL A 93 -6.05 -2.88 -8.57
N ALA A 94 -5.53 -1.69 -8.23
CA ALA A 94 -6.32 -0.45 -8.23
C ALA A 94 -6.84 -0.11 -9.63
N TRP A 95 -6.04 -0.32 -10.68
CA TRP A 95 -6.48 -0.13 -12.06
C TRP A 95 -7.58 -1.13 -12.47
N SER A 96 -7.47 -2.40 -12.08
CA SER A 96 -8.49 -3.42 -12.41
C SER A 96 -9.81 -3.23 -11.67
N ALA A 97 -9.80 -2.49 -10.56
CA ALA A 97 -10.97 -2.19 -9.75
C ALA A 97 -11.64 -0.85 -10.09
N ALA A 98 -11.02 -0.05 -10.98
CA ALA A 98 -11.55 1.21 -11.49
C ALA A 98 -12.37 0.98 -12.76
#